data_AF-A0A554KET3-F1
#
_entry.id   AF-A0A554KET3-F1
#
_cell.length_a   1.000
_cell.length_b   1.000
_cell.length_c   1.000
_cell.angle_alpha   90.00
_cell.angle_beta   90.00
_cell.angle_gamma   90.00
#
_symmetry.space_group_name_H-M   'P 1'
#
loop_
_entity.id
_entity.type
_entity.pdbx_description
1 polymer ?
#
loop_
_entity_poly.entity_id
_entity_poly.type
_entity_poly.pdbx_seq_one_letter_code
_entity_poly.pdbx_strand_id
1 'polypeptide(L)'
;MQRIALLLGLLALAGCAGGARTSASLEQKLANPLFAEYYFDDLVEQLVQLDIQNDPVLDDARKKSIVEGARRDGLQRAKDATKKQQEGSMGNFVPAKGFAQGEALAVDGRLYFSPAFLTVPSPALHVFVTNVVDPRDVEFPDDSARDLGLIVSPYAEQDYVLPESEKPIHTVVLFDTALDRVIGFAQLSSNQ
;
A
#
# COMPACT_ATOMS: atom_id res chain seq x y z
N MET A 1 34.71 36.62 35.57
CA MET A 1 33.86 36.50 34.36
C MET A 1 34.59 35.58 33.38
N GLN A 2 33.88 34.84 32.51
CA GLN A 2 34.42 33.89 31.50
C GLN A 2 34.84 32.48 31.97
N ARG A 3 33.94 31.62 32.49
CA ARG A 3 34.13 30.14 32.39
C ARG A 3 32.86 29.29 32.22
N ILE A 4 31.67 29.89 32.04
CA ILE A 4 30.39 29.13 32.00
C ILE A 4 29.77 29.08 30.59
N ALA A 5 30.33 29.80 29.61
CA ALA A 5 29.69 29.96 28.29
C ALA A 5 30.00 28.87 27.24
N LEU A 6 30.67 27.76 27.59
CA LEU A 6 31.11 26.76 26.60
C LEU A 6 30.37 25.41 26.60
N LEU A 7 29.41 25.18 27.51
CA LEU A 7 28.69 23.89 27.58
C LEU A 7 27.30 23.89 26.93
N LEU A 8 26.79 25.02 26.44
CA LEU A 8 25.48 25.10 25.77
C LEU A 8 25.51 24.88 24.25
N GLY A 9 26.68 24.75 23.63
CA GLY A 9 26.82 24.55 22.18
C GLY A 9 26.69 23.10 21.70
N LEU A 10 26.83 22.11 22.59
CA LEU A 10 26.88 20.68 22.22
C LEU A 10 25.51 19.99 22.21
N LEU A 11 24.46 20.63 22.73
CA LEU A 11 23.08 20.11 22.67
C LEU A 11 22.32 20.51 21.39
N ALA A 12 22.90 21.38 20.55
CA ALA A 12 22.27 21.82 19.30
C ALA A 12 22.47 20.87 18.11
N LEU A 13 23.27 19.80 18.25
CA LEU A 13 23.55 18.83 17.16
C LEU A 13 22.82 17.48 17.30
N ALA A 14 21.97 17.28 18.30
CA ALA A 14 21.20 16.04 18.45
C ALA A 14 19.91 15.99 17.60
N GLY A 15 19.66 17.00 16.75
CA GLY A 15 18.40 17.16 16.00
C GLY A 15 18.38 16.63 14.57
N CYS A 16 19.48 16.09 14.04
CA CYS A 16 19.55 15.62 12.66
C CYS A 16 19.91 14.13 12.54
N ALA A 17 19.34 13.29 13.40
CA ALA A 17 19.11 11.88 13.05
C ALA A 17 17.72 11.78 12.40
N GLY A 18 17.50 12.55 11.33
CA GLY A 18 16.43 12.28 10.39
C GLY A 18 16.75 10.94 9.77
N GLY A 19 16.17 9.87 10.33
CA GLY A 19 16.32 8.53 9.81
C GLY A 19 16.10 8.57 8.31
N ALA A 20 17.14 8.25 7.55
CA ALA A 20 16.98 7.96 6.14
C ALA A 20 15.86 6.92 6.08
N ARG A 21 14.70 7.32 5.53
CA ARG A 21 13.60 6.40 5.26
C ARG A 21 14.15 5.42 4.23
N THR A 22 14.72 4.32 4.71
CA THR A 22 15.12 3.20 3.87
C THR A 22 13.89 2.82 3.08
N SER A 23 13.98 2.93 1.75
CA SER A 23 12.99 2.38 0.84
C SER A 23 12.67 0.95 1.28
N ALA A 24 11.38 0.62 1.42
CA ALA A 24 10.97 -0.70 1.86
C ALA A 24 11.64 -1.78 1.00
N SER A 25 12.23 -2.77 1.66
CA SER A 25 12.79 -3.97 1.02
C SER A 25 11.70 -4.72 0.24
N LEU A 26 12.11 -5.54 -0.73
CA LEU A 26 11.16 -6.37 -1.48
C LEU A 26 10.37 -7.27 -0.53
N GLU A 27 11.03 -7.87 0.47
CA GLU A 27 10.36 -8.71 1.47
C GLU A 27 9.26 -7.95 2.23
N GLN A 28 9.48 -6.67 2.54
CA GLN A 28 8.47 -5.84 3.19
C GLN A 28 7.31 -5.52 2.24
N LYS A 29 7.58 -5.26 0.95
CA LYS A 29 6.52 -5.03 -0.05
C LYS A 29 5.69 -6.28 -0.30
N LEU A 30 6.31 -7.46 -0.32
CA LEU A 30 5.63 -8.75 -0.49
C LEU A 30 4.71 -9.11 0.69
N ALA A 31 4.77 -8.38 1.81
CA ALA A 31 3.77 -8.52 2.88
C ALA A 31 2.39 -7.96 2.47
N ASN A 32 2.33 -7.09 1.48
CA ASN A 32 1.09 -6.62 0.87
C ASN A 32 0.61 -7.67 -0.15
N PRO A 33 -0.55 -8.32 0.07
CA PRO A 33 -1.05 -9.36 -0.84
C PRO A 33 -1.35 -8.87 -2.26
N LEU A 34 -1.73 -7.59 -2.42
CA LEU A 34 -1.94 -6.98 -3.74
C LEU A 34 -0.60 -6.85 -4.46
N PHE A 35 0.43 -6.35 -3.77
CA PHE A 35 1.77 -6.26 -4.36
C PHE A 35 2.35 -7.63 -4.70
N ALA A 36 2.18 -8.61 -3.81
CA ALA A 36 2.72 -9.95 -3.99
C ALA A 36 2.16 -10.65 -5.24
N GLU A 37 0.84 -10.57 -5.47
CA GLU A 37 0.22 -11.14 -6.66
C GLU A 37 0.79 -10.48 -7.94
N TYR A 38 0.72 -9.15 -8.04
CA TYR A 38 1.27 -8.41 -9.19
C TYR A 38 2.74 -8.77 -9.47
N TYR A 39 3.58 -8.78 -8.43
CA TYR A 39 4.99 -9.08 -8.56
C TYR A 39 5.25 -10.49 -9.11
N PHE A 40 4.55 -11.50 -8.57
CA PHE A 40 4.79 -12.88 -8.97
C PHE A 40 4.15 -13.22 -10.32
N ASP A 41 3.01 -12.61 -10.65
CA ASP A 41 2.40 -12.74 -11.98
C ASP A 41 3.31 -12.14 -13.05
N ASP A 42 3.81 -10.91 -12.86
CA ASP A 42 4.75 -10.28 -13.78
C ASP A 42 6.04 -11.10 -13.91
N LEU A 43 6.59 -11.59 -12.79
CA LEU A 43 7.78 -12.45 -12.82
C LEU A 43 7.54 -13.72 -13.63
N VAL A 44 6.42 -14.41 -13.39
CA VAL A 44 6.05 -15.63 -14.12
C VAL A 44 5.87 -15.32 -15.61
N GLU A 45 5.21 -14.22 -15.96
CA GLU A 45 5.04 -13.80 -17.35
C GLU A 45 6.39 -13.58 -18.03
N GLN A 46 7.30 -12.81 -17.41
CA GLN A 46 8.63 -12.57 -17.95
C GLN A 46 9.42 -13.86 -18.16
N LEU A 47 9.31 -14.82 -17.23
CA LEU A 47 9.98 -16.12 -17.35
C LEU A 47 9.38 -16.97 -18.47
N VAL A 48 8.05 -16.95 -18.66
CA VAL A 48 7.38 -17.63 -19.78
C VAL A 48 7.75 -17.00 -21.13
N GLN A 49 7.94 -15.68 -21.18
CA GLN A 49 8.37 -15.00 -22.40
C GLN A 49 9.73 -15.49 -22.90
N LEU A 50 10.64 -15.91 -22.02
CA LEU A 50 11.91 -16.52 -22.42
C LEU A 50 11.69 -17.79 -23.25
N ASP A 51 10.76 -18.66 -22.84
CA ASP A 51 10.42 -19.88 -23.58
C ASP A 51 9.75 -19.54 -24.93
N ILE A 52 8.80 -18.60 -24.92
CA ILE A 52 8.07 -18.18 -26.14
C ILE A 52 9.03 -17.62 -27.19
N GLN A 53 10.01 -16.84 -26.76
CA GLN A 53 10.98 -16.19 -27.64
C GLN A 53 12.16 -17.11 -28.01
N ASN A 54 12.20 -18.33 -27.48
CA ASN A 54 13.36 -19.23 -27.58
C ASN A 54 14.66 -18.53 -27.19
N ASP A 55 14.65 -17.83 -26.05
CA ASP A 55 15.80 -17.05 -25.59
C ASP A 55 17.02 -17.98 -25.38
N PRO A 56 18.21 -17.65 -25.96
CA PRO A 56 19.42 -18.46 -25.82
C PRO A 56 19.86 -18.72 -24.38
N VAL A 57 19.37 -17.95 -23.40
CA VAL A 57 19.62 -18.19 -21.98
C VAL A 57 19.14 -19.57 -21.53
N LEU A 58 18.16 -20.17 -22.23
CA LEU A 58 17.57 -21.46 -21.93
C LEU A 58 18.34 -22.66 -22.50
N ASP A 59 19.32 -22.43 -23.38
CA ASP A 59 20.20 -23.49 -23.90
C ASP A 59 21.13 -24.04 -22.80
N ASP A 60 21.42 -23.22 -21.79
CA ASP A 60 22.13 -23.62 -20.59
C ASP A 60 21.16 -24.35 -19.63
N ALA A 61 21.38 -25.65 -19.45
CA ALA A 61 20.54 -26.51 -18.61
C ALA A 61 20.41 -26.02 -17.16
N ARG A 62 21.45 -25.38 -16.59
CA ARG A 62 21.40 -24.84 -15.23
C ARG A 62 20.50 -23.61 -15.20
N LYS A 63 20.65 -22.68 -16.16
CA LYS A 63 19.80 -21.49 -16.23
C LYS A 63 18.34 -21.85 -16.48
N LYS A 64 18.08 -22.80 -17.38
CA LYS A 64 16.74 -23.35 -17.60
C LYS A 64 16.13 -23.92 -16.32
N SER A 65 16.91 -24.66 -15.53
CA SER A 65 16.44 -25.17 -14.24
C SER A 65 16.12 -24.06 -13.23
N ILE A 66 16.84 -22.94 -13.26
CA ILE A 66 16.56 -21.77 -12.41
C ILE A 66 15.23 -21.13 -12.82
N VAL A 67 15.03 -20.92 -14.14
CA VAL A 67 13.79 -20.37 -14.70
C VAL A 67 12.58 -21.23 -14.32
N GLU A 68 12.66 -22.55 -14.54
CA GLU A 68 11.58 -23.48 -14.21
C GLU A 68 11.32 -23.60 -12.69
N GLY A 69 12.36 -23.42 -11.88
CA GLY A 69 12.22 -23.34 -10.42
C GLY A 69 11.48 -22.08 -10.00
N ALA A 70 11.94 -20.92 -10.48
CA ALA A 70 11.37 -19.61 -10.18
C ALA A 70 9.92 -19.49 -10.67
N ARG A 71 9.61 -20.04 -11.86
CA ARG A 71 8.24 -20.05 -12.40
C ARG A 71 7.28 -20.83 -11.51
N ARG A 72 7.68 -21.99 -11.00
CA ARG A 72 6.85 -22.81 -10.09
C ARG A 72 6.65 -22.14 -8.73
N ASP A 73 7.71 -21.56 -8.17
CA ASP A 73 7.61 -20.82 -6.90
C ASP A 73 6.73 -19.57 -7.08
N GLY A 74 6.94 -18.80 -8.14
CA GLY A 74 6.14 -17.61 -8.46
C GLY A 74 4.65 -17.94 -8.58
N LEU A 75 4.28 -18.97 -9.36
CA LEU A 75 2.88 -19.40 -9.48
C LEU A 75 2.26 -19.78 -8.13
N GLN A 76 3.01 -20.48 -7.27
CA GLN A 76 2.52 -20.86 -5.95
C GLN A 76 2.32 -19.63 -5.05
N ARG A 77 3.26 -18.70 -5.07
CA ARG A 77 3.19 -17.47 -4.26
C ARG A 77 2.11 -16.50 -4.73
N ALA A 78 1.91 -16.35 -6.04
CA ALA A 78 0.79 -15.59 -6.60
C ALA A 78 -0.54 -16.17 -6.10
N LYS A 79 -0.71 -17.50 -6.21
CA LYS A 79 -1.90 -18.19 -5.71
C LYS A 79 -2.14 -18.00 -4.21
N ASP A 80 -1.08 -18.03 -3.40
CA ASP A 80 -1.21 -17.81 -1.96
C ASP A 80 -1.52 -16.36 -1.62
N ALA A 81 -1.01 -15.39 -2.39
CA ALA A 81 -1.40 -13.99 -2.31
C ALA A 81 -2.88 -13.81 -2.66
N THR A 82 -3.38 -14.37 -3.76
CA THR A 82 -4.80 -14.32 -4.15
C THR A 82 -5.70 -14.89 -3.06
N LYS A 83 -5.36 -16.04 -2.47
CA LYS A 83 -6.12 -16.60 -1.33
C LYS A 83 -6.17 -15.62 -0.16
N LYS A 84 -5.05 -14.97 0.16
CA LYS A 84 -5.00 -13.99 1.24
C LYS A 84 -5.89 -12.78 0.95
N GLN A 85 -5.99 -12.36 -0.31
CA GLN A 85 -6.92 -11.30 -0.71
C GLN A 85 -8.39 -11.73 -0.54
N GLN A 86 -8.72 -13.00 -0.81
CA GLN A 86 -10.07 -13.55 -0.63
C GLN A 86 -10.52 -13.60 0.84
N GLU A 87 -9.59 -13.67 1.79
CA GLU A 87 -9.89 -13.59 3.23
C GLU A 87 -10.28 -12.17 3.68
N GLY A 88 -9.97 -11.16 2.88
CA GLY A 88 -10.16 -9.75 3.20
C GLY A 88 -11.42 -9.12 2.62
N SER A 89 -11.54 -7.80 2.81
CA SER A 89 -12.51 -6.95 2.13
C SER A 89 -11.78 -5.99 1.20
N MET A 90 -12.21 -5.95 -0.06
CA MET A 90 -11.52 -5.21 -1.12
C MET A 90 -12.45 -4.21 -1.78
N GLY A 91 -11.87 -3.12 -2.29
CA GLY A 91 -12.60 -2.09 -3.01
C GLY A 91 -11.71 -1.34 -4.01
N ASN A 92 -12.31 -0.85 -5.08
CA ASN A 92 -11.63 0.03 -6.03
C ASN A 92 -11.82 1.48 -5.60
N PHE A 93 -10.76 2.28 -5.68
CA PHE A 93 -10.86 3.71 -5.49
C PHE A 93 -11.67 4.34 -6.62
N VAL A 94 -12.67 5.13 -6.24
CA VAL A 94 -13.44 5.97 -7.15
C VAL A 94 -13.16 7.45 -6.88
N PRO A 95 -12.99 8.28 -7.93
CA PRO A 95 -12.85 9.72 -7.80
C PRO A 95 -14.07 10.37 -7.14
N ALA A 96 -13.84 11.35 -6.26
CA ALA A 96 -14.88 12.22 -5.72
C ALA A 96 -14.65 13.67 -6.17
N LYS A 97 -13.80 14.43 -5.47
CA LYS A 97 -13.39 15.79 -5.87
C LYS A 97 -12.00 15.83 -6.51
N GLY A 98 -11.26 14.74 -6.48
CA GLY A 98 -9.96 14.58 -7.12
C GLY A 98 -9.80 13.20 -7.73
N PHE A 99 -8.73 13.02 -8.50
CA PHE A 99 -8.42 11.73 -9.09
C PHE A 99 -7.91 10.77 -8.03
N ALA A 100 -8.44 9.55 -8.03
CA ALA A 100 -7.99 8.43 -7.23
C ALA A 100 -8.30 7.13 -8.01
N GLN A 101 -7.36 6.20 -8.04
CA GLN A 101 -7.52 4.87 -8.64
C GLN A 101 -6.65 3.84 -7.91
N GLY A 102 -6.80 2.58 -8.30
CA GLY A 102 -6.18 1.44 -7.66
C GLY A 102 -7.13 0.77 -6.67
N GLU A 103 -6.60 -0.17 -5.90
CA GLU A 103 -7.38 -1.02 -5.01
C GLU A 103 -6.96 -0.80 -3.57
N ALA A 104 -7.90 -1.04 -2.67
CA ALA A 104 -7.70 -1.10 -1.24
C ALA A 104 -8.15 -2.48 -0.73
N LEU A 105 -7.33 -3.12 0.10
CA LEU A 105 -7.60 -4.40 0.74
C LEU A 105 -7.44 -4.29 2.25
N ALA A 106 -8.51 -4.57 3.00
CA ALA A 106 -8.48 -4.74 4.44
C ALA A 106 -8.39 -6.23 4.79
N VAL A 107 -7.29 -6.66 5.40
CA VAL A 107 -7.06 -8.05 5.85
C VAL A 107 -6.09 -8.09 7.02
N ASP A 108 -6.29 -9.00 7.98
CA ASP A 108 -5.43 -9.18 9.16
C ASP A 108 -5.15 -7.89 9.95
N GLY A 109 -6.15 -7.02 10.11
CA GLY A 109 -5.98 -5.76 10.83
C GLY A 109 -5.08 -4.75 10.12
N ARG A 110 -4.86 -4.90 8.81
CA ARG A 110 -4.10 -3.95 7.99
C ARG A 110 -4.89 -3.56 6.76
N LEU A 111 -4.63 -2.35 6.29
CA LEU A 111 -5.14 -1.81 5.03
C LEU A 111 -3.98 -1.71 4.06
N TYR A 112 -4.13 -2.28 2.88
CA TYR A 112 -3.14 -2.28 1.82
C TYR A 112 -3.67 -1.60 0.57
N PHE A 113 -2.85 -0.78 -0.09
CA PHE A 113 -3.15 -0.26 -1.42
C PHE A 113 -2.39 -1.04 -2.48
N SER A 114 -2.97 -1.20 -3.66
CA SER A 114 -2.30 -1.91 -4.77
C SER A 114 -1.13 -1.11 -5.35
N PRO A 115 -0.20 -1.76 -6.07
CA PRO A 115 0.92 -1.07 -6.74
C PRO A 115 0.44 -0.05 -7.79
N ALA A 116 -0.76 -0.25 -8.34
CA ALA A 116 -1.40 0.65 -9.30
C ALA A 116 -2.07 1.88 -8.65
N PHE A 117 -1.98 2.01 -7.32
CA PHE A 117 -2.55 3.14 -6.60
C PHE A 117 -1.97 4.47 -7.08
N LEU A 118 -2.87 5.41 -7.36
CA LEU A 118 -2.52 6.74 -7.83
C LEU A 118 -3.61 7.73 -7.42
N THR A 119 -3.19 8.86 -6.86
CA THR A 119 -4.08 9.98 -6.55
C THR A 119 -3.40 11.33 -6.81
N VAL A 120 -4.18 12.41 -6.80
CA VAL A 120 -3.61 13.77 -6.85
C VAL A 120 -2.93 14.11 -5.52
N PRO A 121 -1.76 14.77 -5.54
CA PRO A 121 -1.17 15.31 -4.31
C PRO A 121 -2.07 16.41 -3.73
N SER A 122 -2.14 16.47 -2.40
CA SER A 122 -2.89 17.48 -1.66
C SER A 122 -2.12 17.96 -0.42
N PRO A 123 -2.37 19.18 0.10
CA PRO A 123 -1.63 19.74 1.24
C PRO A 123 -1.60 18.86 2.50
N ALA A 124 -2.70 18.21 2.84
CA ALA A 124 -2.77 17.28 3.96
C ALA A 124 -3.72 16.11 3.63
N LEU A 125 -3.32 15.27 2.68
CA LEU A 125 -4.12 14.10 2.28
C LEU A 125 -3.94 12.95 3.27
N HIS A 126 -5.02 12.59 3.97
CA HIS A 126 -5.08 11.52 4.95
C HIS A 126 -5.89 10.34 4.42
N VAL A 127 -5.61 9.16 4.98
CA VAL A 127 -6.40 7.95 4.78
C VAL A 127 -7.29 7.75 6.00
N PHE A 128 -8.59 7.72 5.78
CA PHE A 128 -9.58 7.40 6.80
C PHE A 128 -10.25 6.07 6.50
N VAL A 129 -10.78 5.43 7.54
CA VAL A 129 -11.75 4.36 7.43
C VAL A 129 -13.03 4.72 8.16
N THR A 130 -14.18 4.27 7.66
CA THR A 130 -15.50 4.56 8.24
C THR A 130 -16.45 3.38 8.09
N ASN A 131 -17.47 3.33 8.95
CA ASN A 131 -18.60 2.41 8.84
C ASN A 131 -19.69 2.93 7.89
N VAL A 132 -19.56 4.15 7.35
CA VAL A 132 -20.48 4.67 6.32
C VAL A 132 -20.13 4.04 4.96
N VAL A 133 -21.16 3.69 4.18
CA VAL A 133 -21.00 3.08 2.85
C VAL A 133 -20.60 4.10 1.80
N ASP A 134 -21.22 5.27 1.77
CA ASP A 134 -20.85 6.36 0.85
C ASP A 134 -20.52 7.63 1.65
N PRO A 135 -19.25 8.07 1.70
CA PRO A 135 -18.83 9.21 2.50
C PRO A 135 -19.35 10.55 1.94
N ARG A 136 -19.99 10.55 0.76
CA ARG A 136 -20.59 11.74 0.16
C ARG A 136 -22.00 12.02 0.66
N ASP A 137 -22.65 11.02 1.26
CA ASP A 137 -24.02 11.11 1.76
C ASP A 137 -24.09 11.62 3.21
N VAL A 138 -22.93 11.92 3.80
CA VAL A 138 -22.77 12.39 5.18
C VAL A 138 -21.82 13.59 5.23
N GLU A 139 -21.86 14.34 6.33
CA GLU A 139 -20.77 15.25 6.66
C GLU A 139 -19.55 14.39 7.06
N PHE A 140 -18.43 14.59 6.37
CA PHE A 140 -17.22 13.79 6.58
C PHE A 140 -16.07 14.68 7.08
N PRO A 141 -15.30 14.26 8.10
CA PRO A 141 -15.35 12.96 8.78
C PRO A 141 -16.59 12.77 9.66
N ASP A 142 -17.23 11.59 9.58
CA ASP A 142 -18.37 11.22 10.43
C ASP A 142 -17.91 10.65 11.80
N ASP A 143 -18.84 10.42 12.73
CA ASP A 143 -18.53 9.92 14.08
C ASP A 143 -17.79 8.57 14.11
N SER A 144 -17.97 7.75 13.07
CA SER A 144 -17.30 6.47 12.93
C SER A 144 -15.96 6.55 12.20
N ALA A 145 -15.65 7.70 11.59
CA ALA A 145 -14.40 7.89 10.88
C ALA A 145 -13.20 7.74 11.82
N ARG A 146 -12.17 7.04 11.35
CA ARG A 146 -10.88 6.87 12.02
C ARG A 146 -9.77 7.26 11.06
N ASP A 147 -8.95 8.20 11.48
CA ASP A 147 -7.77 8.65 10.75
C ASP A 147 -6.64 7.63 10.91
N LEU A 148 -6.16 7.07 9.79
CA LEU A 148 -5.02 6.15 9.76
C LEU A 148 -3.70 6.89 9.55
N GLY A 149 -3.75 8.18 9.25
CA GLY A 149 -2.60 9.05 9.04
C GLY A 149 -2.49 9.59 7.62
N LEU A 150 -1.42 10.36 7.41
CA LEU A 150 -1.09 10.95 6.12
C LEU A 150 -0.75 9.90 5.07
N ILE A 151 -1.13 10.20 3.84
CA ILE A 151 -0.66 9.45 2.68
C ILE A 151 0.86 9.52 2.60
N VAL A 152 1.53 8.37 2.54
CA VAL A 152 3.00 8.33 2.46
C VAL A 152 3.47 8.80 1.09
N SER A 153 2.74 8.36 0.05
CA SER A 153 2.98 8.74 -1.33
C SER A 153 1.65 8.77 -2.08
N PRO A 154 1.40 9.77 -2.95
CA PRO A 154 0.25 9.76 -3.86
C PRO A 154 0.41 8.74 -5.00
N TYR A 155 1.52 8.02 -5.01
CA TYR A 155 1.92 7.03 -6.00
C TYR A 155 2.26 5.71 -5.32
N ALA A 156 1.90 4.59 -5.95
CA ALA A 156 2.31 3.23 -5.59
C ALA A 156 1.68 2.68 -4.30
N GLU A 157 2.06 1.44 -3.97
CA GLU A 157 1.57 0.72 -2.81
C GLU A 157 1.96 1.37 -1.48
N GLN A 158 1.09 1.23 -0.50
CA GLN A 158 1.33 1.64 0.88
C GLN A 158 0.37 0.89 1.79
N ASP A 159 0.63 0.95 3.09
CA ASP A 159 -0.12 0.19 4.07
C ASP A 159 -0.32 0.94 5.39
N TYR A 160 -1.40 0.60 6.07
CA TYR A 160 -1.80 1.19 7.35
C TYR A 160 -2.24 0.11 8.33
N VAL A 161 -2.00 0.33 9.61
CA VAL A 161 -2.58 -0.49 10.67
C VAL A 161 -4.02 -0.06 10.86
N LEU A 162 -4.95 -1.01 10.80
CA LEU A 162 -6.35 -0.73 11.09
C LEU A 162 -6.57 -0.74 12.61
N PRO A 163 -7.34 0.24 13.14
CA PRO A 163 -7.76 0.19 14.54
C PRO A 163 -8.71 -0.99 14.75
N GLU A 164 -8.65 -1.58 15.95
CA GLU A 164 -9.68 -2.53 16.37
C GLU A 164 -11.05 -1.84 16.36
N SER A 165 -12.04 -2.52 15.77
CA SER A 165 -13.41 -2.00 15.66
C SER A 165 -14.39 -3.15 15.83
N GLU A 166 -15.41 -2.92 16.67
CA GLU A 166 -16.54 -3.84 16.82
C GLU A 166 -17.46 -3.85 15.58
N LYS A 167 -17.44 -2.74 14.82
CA LYS A 167 -18.26 -2.57 13.63
C LYS A 167 -17.44 -2.77 12.35
N PRO A 168 -18.01 -3.40 11.31
CA PRO A 168 -17.31 -3.65 10.05
C PRO A 168 -16.94 -2.35 9.34
N ILE A 169 -15.67 -2.20 8.98
CA ILE A 169 -15.22 -1.09 8.14
C ILE A 169 -15.83 -1.29 6.75
N HIS A 170 -16.53 -0.27 6.26
CA HIS A 170 -17.20 -0.31 4.96
C HIS A 170 -16.46 0.48 3.90
N THR A 171 -15.78 1.56 4.26
CA THR A 171 -15.18 2.46 3.27
C THR A 171 -13.84 2.98 3.73
N VAL A 172 -12.91 3.05 2.78
CA VAL A 172 -11.65 3.80 2.87
C VAL A 172 -11.84 5.14 2.19
N VAL A 173 -11.45 6.24 2.83
CA VAL A 173 -11.66 7.60 2.32
C VAL A 173 -10.32 8.33 2.25
N LEU A 174 -10.01 8.90 1.09
CA LEU A 174 -8.91 9.84 0.92
C LEU A 174 -9.46 11.24 1.19
N PHE A 175 -9.05 11.85 2.30
CA PHE A 175 -9.59 13.12 2.76
C PHE A 175 -8.48 14.15 2.97
N ASP A 176 -8.64 15.32 2.35
CA ASP A 176 -7.73 16.44 2.58
C ASP A 176 -8.18 17.23 3.80
N THR A 177 -7.47 17.06 4.91
CA THR A 177 -7.82 17.71 6.19
C THR A 177 -7.53 19.21 6.20
N ALA A 178 -6.68 19.70 5.31
CA ALA A 178 -6.38 21.13 5.19
C ALA A 178 -7.42 21.87 4.35
N LEU A 179 -8.03 21.19 3.38
CA LEU A 179 -9.03 21.76 2.46
C LEU A 179 -10.45 21.26 2.69
N ASP A 180 -10.65 20.41 3.70
CA ASP A 180 -11.95 19.87 4.12
C ASP A 180 -12.75 19.23 2.97
N ARG A 181 -12.13 18.24 2.30
CA ARG A 181 -12.72 17.61 1.11
C ARG A 181 -12.32 16.16 0.89
N VAL A 182 -13.30 15.35 0.49
CA VAL A 182 -13.08 13.98 0.02
C VAL A 182 -12.47 14.01 -1.39
N ILE A 183 -11.25 13.48 -1.52
CA ILE A 183 -10.55 13.34 -2.80
C ILE A 183 -11.10 12.14 -3.58
N GLY A 184 -11.20 10.98 -2.93
CA GLY A 184 -11.73 9.74 -3.47
C GLY A 184 -11.98 8.74 -2.35
N PHE A 185 -12.61 7.61 -2.66
CA PHE A 185 -12.91 6.59 -1.65
C PHE A 185 -13.00 5.20 -2.30
N ALA A 186 -12.88 4.15 -1.49
CA ALA A 186 -13.05 2.77 -1.92
C ALA A 186 -14.03 2.07 -0.99
N GLN A 187 -15.12 1.54 -1.56
CA GLN A 187 -16.10 0.74 -0.82
C GLN A 187 -15.58 -0.69 -0.72
N LEU A 188 -15.39 -1.15 0.51
CA LEU A 188 -14.87 -2.47 0.81
C LEU A 188 -16.03 -3.48 0.85
N SER A 189 -15.89 -4.55 0.09
CA SER A 189 -16.77 -5.70 0.12
C SER A 189 -15.95 -6.98 0.23
N SER A 190 -16.48 -8.00 0.92
CA SER A 190 -15.86 -9.32 0.91
C SER A 190 -15.84 -9.88 -0.51
N ASN A 191 -14.69 -10.38 -0.94
CA ASN A 191 -14.59 -11.15 -2.18
C ASN A 191 -15.19 -12.55 -1.93
N GLN A 192 -16.50 -12.70 -2.14
CA GLN A 192 -17.17 -14.01 -2.20
C GLN A 192 -17.34 -14.48 -3.65
#